data_AF-A0A2N5KVR1-F1
#
_entry.id   AF-A0A2N5KVR1-F1
#
_cell.length_a   1.000
_cell.length_b   1.000
_cell.length_c   1.000
_cell.angle_alpha   90.00
_cell.angle_beta   90.00
_cell.angle_gamma   90.00
#
_symmetry.space_group_name_H-M   'P 1'
#
loop_
_entity.id
_entity.type
_entity.pdbx_description
1 polymer ?
#
loop_
_entity_poly.entity_id
_entity_poly.type
_entity_poly.pdbx_seq_one_letter_code
_entity_poly.pdbx_strand_id
1 'polypeptide(L)' 'MEIGRDRQARNETFELSENAVAVLKKRYLKKNEQGEAIEEPIDMFRRVA' A
#
# COMPACT_ATOMS: atom_id res chain seq x y z
N MET A 1 -29.04 3.20 -18.81
CA MET A 1 -28.07 4.12 -18.18
C MET A 1 -26.74 3.40 -18.21
N GLU A 2 -25.87 3.77 -19.15
CA GLU A 2 -24.52 3.21 -19.24
C GLU A 2 -23.76 3.63 -17.99
N ILE A 3 -23.54 2.69 -17.06
CA ILE A 3 -22.56 2.91 -16.01
C ILE A 3 -21.22 2.64 -16.69
N GLY A 4 -20.62 3.72 -17.21
CA GLY A 4 -19.26 3.72 -17.72
C GLY A 4 -18.37 3.06 -16.68
N ARG A 5 -17.63 2.02 -17.08
CA ARG A 5 -16.54 1.48 -16.28
C ARG A 5 -15.51 2.60 -16.17
N ASP A 6 -15.59 3.36 -15.09
CA ASP A 6 -14.58 4.35 -14.72
C ASP A 6 -13.27 3.59 -14.48
N ARG A 7 -12.51 3.51 -15.57
CA ARG A 7 -11.16 2.99 -15.62
C ARG A 7 -10.22 4.06 -15.05
N GLN A 8 -10.43 4.45 -13.80
CA GLN A 8 -9.56 5.40 -13.12
C GLN A 8 -8.42 4.67 -12.41
N ALA A 9 -7.78 3.73 -13.11
CA ALA A 9 -6.54 3.09 -12.66
C ALA A 9 -5.35 4.00 -12.99
N ARG A 10 -5.21 5.16 -12.33
CA ARG A 10 -4.05 6.05 -12.51
C ARG A 10 -3.75 6.81 -11.21
N ASN A 11 -2.79 6.26 -10.45
CA ASN A 11 -2.26 6.73 -9.15
C ASN A 11 -3.21 6.63 -7.96
N GLU A 12 -3.40 5.40 -7.47
CA GLU A 12 -4.03 5.14 -6.17
C GLU A 12 -3.04 5.39 -5.02
N THR A 13 -2.82 6.66 -4.68
CA THR A 13 -2.35 6.97 -3.32
C THR A 13 -3.54 6.81 -2.38
N PHE A 14 -3.71 5.61 -1.83
CA PHE A 14 -4.68 5.39 -0.76
C PHE A 14 -4.24 6.16 0.49
N GLU A 15 -5.09 7.03 1.01
CA GLU A 15 -4.86 7.68 2.29
C GLU A 15 -5.05 6.66 3.41
N LEU A 16 -3.92 6.20 3.96
CA LEU A 16 -3.90 5.32 5.12
C LEU A 16 -3.86 6.16 6.39
N SER A 17 -4.64 5.76 7.39
CA SER A 17 -4.50 6.34 8.73
C SER A 17 -3.10 6.06 9.30
N GLU A 18 -2.64 6.93 10.19
CA GLU A 18 -1.33 6.76 10.84
C GLU A 18 -1.20 5.37 11.51
N ASN A 19 -2.27 4.88 12.14
CA ASN A 19 -2.29 3.56 12.74
C ASN A 19 -2.19 2.43 11.69
N ALA A 20 -2.86 2.57 10.54
CA ALA A 20 -2.73 1.61 9.45
C ALA A 20 -1.27 1.55 8.95
N VAL A 21 -0.63 2.71 8.75
CA VAL A 21 0.79 2.81 8.39
C VAL A 21 1.68 2.17 9.46
N ALA A 22 1.41 2.41 10.73
CA ALA A 22 2.17 1.81 11.84
C ALA A 22 2.07 0.28 11.87
N VAL A 23 0.88 -0.28 11.64
CA VAL A 23 0.66 -1.73 11.55
C VAL A 23 1.40 -2.32 10.36
N LEU A 24 1.32 -1.67 9.19
CA LEU A 24 2.03 -2.10 7.98
C LEU A 24 3.55 -2.13 8.22
N LYS A 25 4.14 -1.04 8.72
CA LYS A 25 5.56 -0.98 9.08
C LYS A 25 5.97 -2.06 10.08
N LYS A 26 5.10 -2.38 11.05
CA LYS A 26 5.41 -3.38 12.07
C LYS A 26 5.39 -4.82 11.54
N ARG A 27 4.42 -5.18 10.69
CA ARG A 27 4.10 -6.59 10.39
C ARG A 27 4.27 -7.00 8.93
N TYR A 28 4.13 -6.09 7.96
CA TYR A 28 3.88 -6.47 6.57
C TYR A 28 4.87 -5.90 5.56
N LEU A 29 5.44 -4.72 5.81
CA LEU A 29 6.47 -4.15 4.95
C LEU A 29 7.76 -4.95 5.11
N LYS A 30 8.46 -5.19 3.99
CA LYS A 30 9.80 -5.76 4.01
C LYS A 30 10.73 -4.90 4.86
N LYS A 31 11.63 -5.56 5.56
CA LYS A 31 12.62 -4.93 6.44
C LYS A 31 14.03 -5.31 6.02
N ASN A 32 14.98 -4.42 6.29
CA ASN A 32 16.39 -4.75 6.23
C ASN A 32 16.80 -5.61 7.45
N GLU A 33 18.08 -5.97 7.50
CA GLU A 33 18.66 -6.76 8.59
C GLU A 33 18.61 -6.03 9.94
N GLN A 34 18.52 -4.70 9.94
CA GLN A 34 18.38 -3.85 11.12
C GLN A 34 16.91 -3.75 11.59
N GLY A 35 15.96 -4.33 10.86
CA GLY A 35 14.53 -4.31 11.18
C GLY A 35 13.79 -3.05 10.75
N GLU A 36 14.42 -2.19 9.96
CA GLU A 36 13.83 -0.96 9.42
C GLU A 36 13.03 -1.28 8.16
N ALA A 37 11.85 -0.66 8.01
CA ALA A 37 11.01 -0.85 6.82
C ALA A 37 11.68 -0.20 5.59
N ILE A 38 11.89 -0.99 4.54
CA ILE A 38 12.53 -0.57 3.27
C ILE A 38 11.56 -0.58 2.08
N GLU A 39 10.28 -0.79 2.34
CA GLU A 39 9.21 -0.92 1.36
C GLU A 39 8.08 0.04 1.72
N GLU A 40 7.41 0.64 0.73
CA GLU A 40 6.21 1.44 0.97
C GLU A 40 4.93 0.58 0.96
N PRO A 41 3.83 1.04 1.60
CA PRO A 41 2.54 0.34 1.55
C PRO A 41 2.07 -0.05 0.14
N ILE A 42 2.29 0.82 -0.84
CA ILE A 42 1.88 0.55 -2.22
C ILE A 42 2.68 -0.60 -2.86
N ASP A 43 3.96 -0.73 -2.54
CA ASP A 43 4.79 -1.83 -3.04
C ASP A 43 4.37 -3.16 -2.40
N MET A 44 4.00 -3.11 -1.11
CA MET A 44 3.41 -4.25 -0.42
C MET A 44 2.10 -4.71 -1.06
N PHE A 45 1.24 -3.79 -1.50
CA PHE A 45 0.01 -4.17 -2.21
C PHE A 45 0.30 -4.76 -3.59
N ARG A 46 1.25 -4.18 -4.34
CA ARG A 46 1.66 -4.68 -5.66
C ARG A 46 2.22 -6.10 -5.63
N ARG A 47 2.90 -6.52 -4.55
CA ARG A 47 3.42 -7.90 -4.43
C ARG A 47 2.35 -8.95 -4.08
N VAL A 48 1.15 -8.54 -3.67
CA VAL A 48 0.04 -9.46 -3.29
C VAL A 48 -1.02 -9.57 -4.40
N ALA A 49 -1.22 -8.51 -5.17
CA ALA A 49 -2.22 -8.42 -6.23
C ALA A 49 -2.02 -9.42 -7.39
#